data_AF-A0A2I0CW18-F1
#
_entry.id   AF-A0A2I0CW18-F1
#
_cell.length_a   1.000
_cell.length_b   1.000
_cell.length_c   1.000
_cell.angle_alpha   90.00
_cell.angle_beta   90.00
_cell.angle_gamma   90.00
#
_symmetry.space_group_name_H-M   'P 1'
#
loop_
_entity.id
_entity.type
_entity.pdbx_description
1 polymer ?
#
loop_
_entity_poly.entity_id
_entity_poly.type
_entity_poly.pdbx_seq_one_letter_code
_entity_poly.pdbx_strand_id
1 'polypeptide(L)'
;MAMVHERLYRSSDIAALDIATYLRTITNQILAYQGEARFPTRLKIDVEQIPVDIDTAIPLGLITNELLSNAIKYAFPEGSPGTVSIRGKRAGPDLYEFLFSDNGVGMPRDFDWRNADSLGLRLVNSLVEQMGADIERIEGPGTGFRIVFRIKRNSPKALGPANSDS
;
A
#
# COMPACT_ATOMS: atom_id res chain seq x y z
N MET A 1 -6.00 1.89 17.54
CA MET A 1 -5.28 0.95 16.65
C MET A 1 -5.14 -0.43 17.31
N ALA A 2 -6.25 -1.12 17.56
CA ALA A 2 -6.25 -2.44 18.22
C ALA A 2 -7.34 -3.39 17.67
N MET A 3 -8.46 -2.82 17.22
CA MET A 3 -9.60 -3.62 16.74
C MET A 3 -9.36 -4.37 15.43
N VAL A 4 -8.42 -3.90 14.59
CA VAL A 4 -8.02 -4.62 13.36
C VAL A 4 -7.08 -5.78 13.71
N HIS A 5 -6.19 -5.60 14.69
CA HIS A 5 -5.26 -6.64 15.14
C HIS A 5 -5.97 -7.87 15.73
N GLU A 6 -7.07 -7.68 16.48
CA GLU A 6 -7.74 -8.79 17.15
C GLU A 6 -8.64 -9.62 16.21
N ARG A 7 -9.24 -9.01 15.18
CA ARG A 7 -10.06 -9.74 14.20
C ARG A 7 -9.23 -10.57 13.21
N LEU A 8 -7.99 -10.19 12.95
CA LEU A 8 -7.10 -10.88 12.00
C LEU A 8 -6.49 -12.17 12.58
N TYR A 9 -6.37 -12.28 13.90
CA TYR A 9 -5.64 -13.38 14.53
C TYR A 9 -6.50 -14.63 14.84
N ARG A 10 -7.82 -14.55 14.66
CA ARG A 10 -8.76 -15.58 15.15
C ARG A 10 -9.16 -16.66 14.13
N SER A 11 -8.65 -16.63 12.90
CA SER A 11 -8.81 -17.74 11.96
C SER A 11 -7.46 -18.40 11.73
N SER A 12 -7.30 -19.62 12.24
CA SER A 12 -6.19 -20.52 11.96
C SER A 12 -6.23 -21.13 10.54
N ASP A 13 -6.73 -20.35 9.58
CA ASP A 13 -6.51 -20.45 8.14
C ASP A 13 -5.99 -19.07 7.73
N ILE A 14 -4.89 -19.03 6.96
CA ILE A 14 -4.31 -17.81 6.41
C ILE A 14 -5.36 -17.17 5.49
N ALA A 15 -6.27 -16.38 6.04
CA ALA A 15 -7.40 -15.83 5.32
C ALA A 15 -6.83 -14.84 4.31
N ALA A 16 -6.85 -15.25 3.04
CA ALA A 16 -6.46 -14.37 1.95
C ALA A 16 -7.39 -13.15 1.97
N LEU A 17 -6.80 -11.98 2.12
CA LEU A 17 -7.50 -10.71 2.12
C LEU A 17 -7.58 -10.19 0.70
N ASP A 18 -8.73 -9.70 0.29
CA ASP A 18 -8.82 -8.95 -0.96
C ASP A 18 -8.17 -7.57 -0.80
N ILE A 19 -7.05 -7.33 -1.49
CA ILE A 19 -6.29 -6.09 -1.34
C ILE A 19 -7.09 -4.86 -1.79
N ALA A 20 -7.95 -4.99 -2.79
CA ALA A 20 -8.76 -3.87 -3.27
C ALA A 20 -9.72 -3.38 -2.18
N THR A 21 -10.41 -4.31 -1.50
CA THR A 21 -11.31 -4.01 -0.37
C THR A 21 -10.55 -3.43 0.82
N TYR A 22 -9.38 -4.01 1.13
CA TYR A 22 -8.54 -3.54 2.22
C TYR A 22 -8.04 -2.12 2.01
N LEU A 23 -7.50 -1.80 0.83
CA LEU A 23 -7.02 -0.46 0.51
C LEU A 23 -8.16 0.56 0.54
N ARG A 24 -9.34 0.23 0.02
CA ARG A 24 -10.53 1.12 0.13
C ARG A 24 -10.87 1.42 1.58
N THR A 25 -10.78 0.44 2.46
CA THR A 25 -11.06 0.62 3.89
C THR A 25 -10.04 1.54 4.53
N ILE A 26 -8.74 1.31 4.31
CA ILE A 26 -7.68 2.16 4.87
C ILE A 26 -7.76 3.58 4.34
N THR A 27 -7.94 3.76 3.04
CA THR A 27 -8.02 5.10 2.47
C THR A 27 -9.21 5.87 3.02
N ASN A 28 -10.36 5.22 3.22
CA ASN A 28 -11.53 5.88 3.83
C ASN A 28 -11.26 6.28 5.29
N GLN A 29 -10.53 5.48 6.06
CA GLN A 29 -10.14 5.83 7.43
C GLN A 29 -9.19 7.02 7.46
N ILE A 30 -8.23 7.09 6.54
CA ILE A 30 -7.30 8.21 6.42
C ILE A 30 -8.05 9.50 6.08
N LEU A 31 -8.97 9.43 5.12
CA LEU A 31 -9.79 10.58 4.73
C LEU A 31 -10.68 11.06 5.89
N ALA A 32 -11.30 10.14 6.63
CA ALA A 32 -12.13 10.47 7.78
C ALA A 32 -11.33 11.15 8.91
N TYR A 33 -10.10 10.70 9.17
CA TYR A 33 -9.24 11.29 10.19
C TYR A 33 -8.83 12.73 9.86
N GLN A 34 -8.61 13.05 8.58
CA GLN A 34 -8.18 14.37 8.16
C GLN A 34 -9.31 15.41 8.07
N GLY A 35 -10.58 14.98 8.15
CA GLY A 35 -11.77 15.82 8.25
C GLY A 35 -12.26 16.42 6.91
N GLU A 36 -13.57 16.57 6.75
CA GLU A 36 -14.21 16.99 5.48
C GLU A 36 -13.86 18.42 5.03
N ALA A 37 -13.47 19.31 5.94
CA ALA A 37 -13.30 20.74 5.67
C ALA A 37 -11.99 21.13 4.96
N ARG A 38 -11.11 20.17 4.64
CA ARG A 38 -9.80 20.43 4.01
C ARG A 38 -9.50 19.57 2.77
N PHE A 39 -10.48 18.88 2.20
CA PHE A 39 -10.24 18.01 1.05
C PHE A 39 -10.66 18.63 -0.30
N PRO A 40 -9.75 19.27 -1.02
CA PRO A 40 -9.94 19.58 -2.43
C PRO A 40 -9.59 18.38 -3.34
N THR A 41 -9.12 17.27 -2.76
CA THR A 41 -8.49 16.16 -3.48
C THR A 41 -9.45 14.99 -3.67
N ARG A 42 -9.72 14.62 -4.92
CA ARG A 42 -10.45 13.39 -5.28
C ARG A 42 -9.54 12.18 -5.14
N LEU A 43 -10.06 11.08 -4.61
CA LEU A 43 -9.36 9.80 -4.56
C LEU A 43 -9.94 8.83 -5.60
N LYS A 44 -9.09 8.27 -6.46
CA LYS A 44 -9.44 7.23 -7.43
C LYS A 44 -8.73 5.93 -7.06
N ILE A 45 -9.48 4.85 -6.87
CA ILE A 45 -8.94 3.52 -6.57
C ILE A 45 -9.43 2.56 -7.63
N ASP A 46 -8.49 2.09 -8.44
CA ASP A 46 -8.68 1.14 -9.54
C ASP A 46 -7.73 -0.04 -9.35
N VAL A 47 -8.10 -0.92 -8.42
CA VAL A 47 -7.29 -2.05 -7.97
C VAL A 47 -8.07 -3.33 -8.26
N GLU A 48 -7.45 -4.25 -9.00
CA GLU A 48 -7.97 -5.59 -9.24
C GLU A 48 -8.18 -6.34 -7.91
N GLN A 49 -9.18 -7.22 -7.87
CA GLN A 49 -9.37 -8.10 -6.72
C GLN A 49 -8.25 -9.14 -6.69
N ILE A 50 -7.34 -8.99 -5.74
CA ILE A 50 -6.15 -9.82 -5.60
C ILE A 50 -6.12 -10.37 -4.17
N PRO A 51 -6.23 -11.69 -3.99
CA PRO A 51 -6.06 -12.31 -2.69
C PRO A 51 -4.60 -12.23 -2.27
N VAL A 52 -4.34 -11.58 -1.13
CA VAL A 52 -3.02 -11.45 -0.51
C VAL A 52 -3.03 -12.03 0.90
N ASP A 53 -1.90 -12.50 1.38
CA ASP A 53 -1.75 -12.83 2.80
C ASP A 53 -1.59 -11.56 3.65
N ILE A 54 -1.64 -11.73 4.97
CA ILE A 54 -1.48 -10.64 5.94
C ILE A 54 -0.08 -10.03 5.83
N ASP A 55 0.93 -10.87 5.57
CA ASP A 55 2.33 -10.46 5.43
C ASP A 55 2.55 -9.52 4.23
N THR A 56 1.68 -9.58 3.21
CA THR A 56 1.63 -8.63 2.09
C THR A 56 0.66 -7.48 2.34
N ALA A 57 -0.51 -7.76 2.93
CA ALA A 57 -1.55 -6.77 3.14
C ALA A 57 -1.08 -5.63 4.07
N ILE A 58 -0.49 -5.97 5.22
CA ILE A 58 -0.09 -4.97 6.22
C ILE A 58 0.94 -3.98 5.65
N PRO A 59 2.07 -4.43 5.05
CA PRO A 59 3.01 -3.51 4.40
C PRO A 59 2.36 -2.63 3.33
N LEU A 60 1.52 -3.19 2.44
CA LEU A 60 0.84 -2.40 1.40
C LEU A 60 -0.11 -1.35 1.99
N GLY A 61 -0.80 -1.67 3.08
CA GLY A 61 -1.67 -0.73 3.79
C GLY A 61 -0.88 0.45 4.36
N LEU A 62 0.26 0.18 5.00
CA LEU A 62 1.13 1.20 5.56
C LEU A 62 1.80 2.05 4.46
N ILE A 63 2.30 1.43 3.39
CA ILE A 63 2.82 2.15 2.22
C ILE A 63 1.76 3.09 1.65
N THR A 64 0.53 2.58 1.48
CA THR A 64 -0.60 3.39 0.99
C THR A 64 -0.87 4.57 1.92
N ASN A 65 -0.83 4.36 3.23
CA ASN A 65 -1.04 5.43 4.20
C ASN A 65 0.00 6.55 4.07
N GLU A 66 1.28 6.20 4.00
CA GLU A 66 2.37 7.18 3.91
C GLU A 66 2.32 7.93 2.57
N LEU A 67 2.15 7.22 1.45
CA LEU A 67 2.11 7.84 0.13
C LEU A 67 0.87 8.73 -0.05
N LEU A 68 -0.31 8.28 0.40
CA LEU A 68 -1.53 9.09 0.38
C LEU A 68 -1.40 10.32 1.27
N SER A 69 -0.87 10.14 2.49
CA SER A 69 -0.66 11.25 3.42
C SER A 69 0.32 12.28 2.86
N ASN A 70 1.39 11.84 2.21
CA ASN A 70 2.35 12.73 1.56
C ASN A 70 1.71 13.49 0.41
N ALA A 71 0.92 12.83 -0.44
CA ALA A 71 0.20 13.50 -1.52
C ALA A 71 -0.75 14.58 -0.97
N ILE A 72 -1.52 14.27 0.07
CA ILE A 72 -2.44 15.24 0.69
C ILE A 72 -1.69 16.43 1.28
N LYS A 73 -0.56 16.20 1.96
CA LYS A 73 0.22 17.26 2.64
C LYS A 73 0.99 18.15 1.67
N TYR A 74 1.55 17.58 0.61
CA TYR A 74 2.58 18.25 -0.20
C TYR A 74 2.18 18.47 -1.66
N ALA A 75 1.29 17.66 -2.25
CA ALA A 75 0.99 17.77 -3.67
C ALA A 75 0.04 18.92 -4.00
N PHE A 76 -0.80 19.35 -3.05
CA PHE A 76 -1.88 20.33 -3.28
C PHE A 76 -1.78 21.52 -2.31
N PRO A 77 -0.81 22.42 -2.49
CA PRO A 77 -0.69 23.62 -1.67
C PRO A 77 -1.95 24.49 -1.77
N GLU A 78 -2.23 25.22 -0.69
CA GLU A 78 -3.36 26.15 -0.55
C GLU A 78 -4.76 25.52 -0.74
N GLY A 79 -4.86 24.19 -0.68
CA GLY A 79 -6.13 23.51 -0.88
C GLY A 79 -6.56 23.48 -2.35
N SER A 80 -5.61 23.48 -3.29
CA SER A 80 -5.91 23.34 -4.72
C SER A 80 -6.61 22.02 -5.05
N PRO A 81 -7.63 22.01 -5.93
CA PRO A 81 -8.32 20.77 -6.32
C PRO A 81 -7.37 19.81 -7.02
N GLY A 82 -7.42 18.56 -6.56
CA GLY A 82 -6.44 17.54 -6.89
C GLY A 82 -7.05 16.17 -7.15
N THR A 83 -6.25 15.25 -7.63
CA THR A 83 -6.60 13.83 -7.71
C THR A 83 -5.40 12.98 -7.31
N VAL A 84 -5.62 12.10 -6.33
CA VAL A 84 -4.72 10.99 -6.02
C VAL A 84 -5.32 9.72 -6.60
N SER A 85 -4.49 8.91 -7.23
CA SER A 85 -4.87 7.68 -7.90
C SER A 85 -4.03 6.52 -7.38
N ILE A 86 -4.71 5.44 -7.01
CA ILE A 86 -4.10 4.15 -6.69
C ILE A 86 -4.59 3.16 -7.75
N ARG A 87 -3.66 2.57 -8.49
CA ARG A 87 -3.95 1.50 -9.44
C ARG A 87 -3.22 0.24 -9.04
N GLY A 88 -3.85 -0.91 -9.16
CA GLY A 88 -3.25 -2.19 -8.83
C GLY A 88 -3.71 -3.25 -9.82
N LYS A 89 -2.76 -3.96 -10.43
CA LYS A 89 -3.06 -4.99 -11.44
C LYS A 89 -2.06 -6.14 -11.37
N ARG A 90 -2.47 -7.29 -11.91
CA ARG A 90 -1.56 -8.37 -12.23
C ARG A 90 -0.66 -7.98 -13.41
N ALA A 91 0.65 -8.11 -13.23
CA ALA A 91 1.68 -7.87 -14.26
C ALA A 91 2.29 -9.18 -14.81
N GLY A 92 1.98 -10.33 -14.20
CA GLY A 92 2.42 -11.65 -14.67
C GLY A 92 2.05 -12.77 -13.68
N PRO A 93 2.59 -13.99 -13.86
CA PRO A 93 2.42 -15.08 -12.92
C PRO A 93 2.99 -14.69 -11.55
N ASP A 94 2.11 -14.65 -10.55
CA ASP A 94 2.39 -14.23 -9.18
C ASP A 94 3.04 -12.82 -9.05
N LEU A 95 3.06 -12.02 -10.12
CA LEU A 95 3.67 -10.69 -10.19
C LEU A 95 2.59 -9.62 -10.28
N TYR A 96 2.69 -8.60 -9.43
CA TYR A 96 1.71 -7.53 -9.32
C TYR A 96 2.40 -6.18 -9.33
N GLU A 97 1.70 -5.20 -9.90
CA GLU A 97 2.14 -3.82 -10.00
C GLU A 97 1.11 -2.92 -9.33
N PHE A 98 1.59 -2.07 -8.44
CA PHE A 98 0.83 -0.98 -7.84
C PHE A 98 1.41 0.35 -8.25
N LEU A 99 0.54 1.24 -8.71
CA LEU A 99 0.88 2.60 -9.07
C LEU A 99 0.15 3.58 -8.14
N PHE A 100 0.93 4.33 -7.37
CA PHE A 100 0.46 5.45 -6.58
C PHE A 100 0.83 6.73 -7.32
N SER A 101 -0.13 7.62 -7.56
CA SER A 101 0.14 8.88 -8.27
C SER A 101 -0.76 10.00 -7.80
N ASP A 102 -0.27 11.23 -7.84
CA ASP A 102 -1.04 12.46 -7.70
C ASP A 102 -0.86 13.32 -8.95
N ASN A 103 -1.72 14.31 -9.16
CA ASN A 103 -1.56 15.30 -10.24
C ASN A 103 -1.22 16.70 -9.71
N GLY A 104 -0.56 16.78 -8.55
CA GLY A 104 -0.23 18.02 -7.88
C GLY A 104 1.08 18.65 -8.39
N VAL A 105 1.70 19.47 -7.53
CA VAL A 105 2.96 20.17 -7.85
C VAL A 105 4.15 19.23 -8.04
N GLY A 106 4.03 18.00 -7.52
CA GLY A 106 5.05 16.97 -7.62
C GLY A 106 6.22 17.17 -6.67
N MET A 107 6.97 16.09 -6.48
CA MET A 107 8.23 16.09 -5.73
C MET A 107 9.35 16.72 -6.57
N PRO A 108 10.28 17.50 -6.00
CA PRO A 108 11.43 18.03 -6.74
C PRO A 108 12.25 16.91 -7.41
N ARG A 109 12.82 17.16 -8.59
CA ARG A 109 13.53 16.12 -9.37
C ARG A 109 14.82 15.66 -8.70
N ASP A 110 15.49 16.59 -8.01
CA ASP A 110 16.73 16.44 -7.26
C ASP A 110 16.53 15.92 -5.83
N PHE A 111 15.28 15.74 -5.40
CA PHE A 111 14.99 15.18 -4.07
C PHE A 111 15.30 13.68 -4.04
N ASP A 112 16.28 13.32 -3.21
CA ASP A 112 16.63 11.92 -2.95
C ASP A 112 15.64 11.28 -1.96
N TRP A 113 14.52 10.81 -2.48
CA TRP A 113 13.48 10.14 -1.71
C TRP A 113 13.89 8.77 -1.18
N ARG A 114 14.96 8.16 -1.72
CA ARG A 114 15.46 6.86 -1.23
C ARG A 114 16.25 7.03 0.05
N ASN A 115 17.01 8.11 0.16
CA ASN A 115 17.79 8.46 1.36
C ASN A 115 17.15 9.59 2.19
N ALA A 116 15.87 9.88 1.99
CA ALA A 116 15.21 10.98 2.67
C ALA A 116 15.21 10.82 4.19
N ASP A 117 15.43 11.93 4.91
CA ASP A 117 15.34 11.96 6.37
C ASP A 117 13.90 11.89 6.91
N SER A 118 12.90 11.90 6.03
CA SER A 118 11.51 11.78 6.45
C SER A 118 11.20 10.36 6.93
N LEU A 119 10.58 10.26 8.09
CA LEU A 119 10.20 8.98 8.68
C LEU A 119 9.29 8.17 7.74
N GLY A 120 8.36 8.83 7.06
CA GLY A 120 7.41 8.19 6.15
C GLY A 120 8.06 7.54 4.94
N LEU A 121 9.03 8.21 4.28
CA LEU A 121 9.72 7.61 3.14
C LEU A 121 10.69 6.50 3.56
N ARG A 122 11.35 6.63 4.71
CA ARG A 122 12.12 5.52 5.29
C ARG A 122 11.24 4.30 5.57
N LEU A 123 10.04 4.50 6.11
CA LEU A 123 9.07 3.43 6.34
C LEU A 123 8.66 2.77 5.02
N VAL A 124 8.34 3.56 3.98
CA VAL A 124 8.01 3.03 2.65
C VAL A 124 9.15 2.18 2.10
N ASN A 125 10.39 2.68 2.12
CA ASN A 125 11.55 1.95 1.61
C ASN A 125 11.79 0.64 2.38
N SER A 126 11.68 0.67 3.71
CA SER A 126 11.85 -0.52 4.56
C SER A 126 10.78 -1.58 4.32
N LEU A 127 9.51 -1.16 4.15
CA LEU A 127 8.41 -2.10 3.89
C LEU A 127 8.51 -2.72 2.49
N VAL A 128 8.92 -1.95 1.50
CA VAL A 128 9.18 -2.46 0.15
C VAL A 128 10.29 -3.52 0.19
N GLU A 129 11.38 -3.25 0.92
CA GLU A 129 12.47 -4.22 1.10
C GLU A 129 11.99 -5.49 1.83
N GLN A 130 11.21 -5.35 2.91
CA GLN A 130 10.64 -6.48 3.65
C GLN A 130 9.77 -7.38 2.78
N MET A 131 9.01 -6.78 1.85
CA MET A 131 8.19 -7.51 0.88
C MET A 131 9.03 -8.20 -0.21
N GLY A 132 10.33 -7.89 -0.34
CA GLY A 132 11.13 -8.27 -1.50
C GLY A 132 10.59 -7.65 -2.79
N ALA A 133 10.10 -6.41 -2.68
CA ALA A 133 9.49 -5.65 -3.76
C ALA A 133 10.47 -4.62 -4.33
N ASP A 134 10.20 -4.17 -5.54
CA ASP A 134 10.90 -3.05 -6.18
C ASP A 134 10.03 -1.79 -6.13
N ILE A 135 10.66 -0.65 -5.87
CA ILE A 135 10.01 0.67 -5.94
C ILE A 135 10.80 1.63 -6.83
N GLU A 136 10.10 2.26 -7.75
CA GLU A 136 10.62 3.33 -8.57
C GLU A 136 9.68 4.54 -8.55
N ARG A 137 10.28 5.73 -8.64
CA ARG A 137 9.54 6.95 -8.93
C ARG A 137 9.32 7.01 -10.43
N ILE A 138 8.08 7.27 -10.85
CA ILE A 138 7.73 7.44 -12.26
C ILE A 138 7.59 8.93 -12.62
N GLU A 139 7.84 9.25 -13.89
CA GLU A 139 7.54 10.58 -14.43
C GLU A 139 6.05 10.72 -14.76
N GLY A 140 5.52 11.92 -14.58
CA GLY A 140 4.13 12.24 -14.84
C GLY A 140 3.74 13.61 -14.30
N PRO A 141 2.46 14.01 -14.45
CA PRO A 141 1.93 15.11 -13.65
C PRO A 141 2.06 14.72 -12.17
N GLY A 142 2.56 15.62 -11.32
CA GLY A 142 2.70 15.37 -9.88
C GLY A 142 3.80 14.39 -9.49
N THR A 143 3.55 13.61 -8.43
CA THR A 143 4.44 12.54 -7.97
C THR A 143 3.82 11.18 -8.26
N GLY A 144 4.64 10.23 -8.70
CA GLY A 144 4.19 8.85 -8.87
C GLY A 144 5.23 7.84 -8.39
N PHE A 145 4.76 6.75 -7.78
CA PHE A 145 5.55 5.61 -7.35
C PHE A 145 4.96 4.33 -7.94
N ARG A 146 5.79 3.55 -8.62
CA ARG A 146 5.48 2.19 -9.09
C ARG A 146 6.14 1.20 -8.16
N ILE A 147 5.35 0.30 -7.60
CA ILE A 147 5.78 -0.79 -6.73
C ILE A 147 5.46 -2.10 -7.41
N VAL A 148 6.46 -2.96 -7.56
CA VAL A 148 6.32 -4.28 -8.18
C VAL A 148 6.71 -5.34 -7.17
N PHE A 149 5.84 -6.31 -6.93
CA PHE A 149 6.09 -7.37 -5.95
C PHE A 149 5.53 -8.70 -6.40
N ARG A 150 6.05 -9.77 -5.79
CA ARG A 150 5.55 -11.13 -6.00
C ARG A 150 4.79 -11.61 -4.77
N ILE A 151 3.59 -12.16 -4.97
CA ILE A 151 2.90 -12.88 -3.89
C ILE A 151 3.50 -14.27 -3.82
N LYS A 152 4.12 -14.60 -2.69
CA LYS A 152 4.59 -15.97 -2.45
C LYS A 152 3.36 -16.84 -2.24
N ARG A 153 3.17 -17.85 -3.09
CA ARG A 153 2.20 -18.90 -2.79
C ARG A 153 2.73 -19.63 -1.56
N ASN A 154 2.13 -19.41 -0.41
CA ASN A 154 2.41 -20.24 0.76
C ASN A 154 2.04 -21.68 0.40
N SER A 155 3.05 -22.53 0.23
CA SER A 155 2.85 -23.96 0.20
C SER A 155 2.10 -24.34 1.48
N PRO A 156 1.02 -25.14 1.44
CA PRO A 156 0.45 -25.67 2.66
C PRO A 156 1.58 -26.32 3.44
N LYS A 157 1.83 -25.83 4.65
CA LYS A 157 2.84 -26.37 5.57
C LYS A 157 2.53 -27.86 5.65
N ALA A 158 3.39 -28.72 5.10
CA ALA A 158 3.16 -30.15 5.12
C ALA A 158 2.88 -30.53 6.57
N LEU A 159 1.69 -31.06 6.86
CA LEU A 159 1.46 -31.70 8.14
C LEU A 159 2.56 -32.75 8.25
N GLY A 160 3.53 -32.51 9.14
CA GLY A 160 4.51 -33.52 9.48
C GLY A 160 3.76 -34.78 9.88
N PRO A 161 4.28 -35.98 9.55
CA PRO A 161 3.59 -37.21 9.87
C PRO A 161 3.24 -37.19 11.36
N ALA A 162 1.95 -37.38 11.65
CA ALA A 162 1.49 -37.61 13.01
C ALA A 162 2.32 -38.79 13.53
N ASN A 163 3.20 -38.53 14.49
CA ASN A 163 3.90 -39.58 15.20
C ASN A 163 2.83 -40.45 15.89
N SER A 164 2.57 -41.59 15.26
CA SER A 164 2.02 -42.76 15.93
C SER A 164 3.14 -43.37 16.74
N ASP A 165 3.20 -43.05 18.03
CA ASP A 165 3.82 -43.89 19.05
C ASP A 165 2.72 -44.10 20.11
N SER A 166 2.07 -45.27 20.08
CA SER A 166 2.40 -46.47 20.88
C SER A 166 1.84 -46.39 22.29
#